data_AF-A0A497JQM6-F1
#
_entry.id   AF-A0A497JQM6-F1
#
_cell.length_a   1.000
_cell.length_b   1.000
_cell.length_c   1.000
_cell.angle_alpha   90.00
_cell.angle_beta   90.00
_cell.angle_gamma   90.00
#
_symmetry.space_group_name_H-M   'P 1'
#
loop_
_entity.id
_entity.type
_entity.pdbx_description
1 polymer ?
#
loop_
_entity_poly.entity_id
_entity_poly.type
_entity_poly.pdbx_seq_one_letter_code
_entity_poly.pdbx_strand_id
1 'polypeptide(L)'
;MKNLKNRLFRVKRFLSQLVIILSILGIITFSLFIFEESIQIATFGTWPAQDTGDWMLVLKGLDTISSINKAMKAVNYSVGWLQPFAFFSYRAFGKATDYYVESLKRKVFANSPECFLGRKVEFVFIPKRIEKEGIRVKLINGRICVLTSSIPDTQKIIVSGIIERKGNLLIVKADSIKPVRK
;
A
#
# COMPACT_ATOMS: atom_id res chain seq x y z
N MET A 1 20.95 52.22 -31.73
CA MET A 1 19.84 51.27 -32.06
C MET A 1 20.23 49.78 -32.09
N LYS A 2 21.35 49.34 -32.70
CA LYS A 2 21.76 47.91 -32.74
C LYS A 2 21.88 47.24 -31.36
N ASN A 3 22.47 47.93 -30.37
CA ASN A 3 22.59 47.41 -29.00
C ASN A 3 21.25 47.19 -28.28
N LEU A 4 20.23 48.01 -28.58
CA LEU A 4 18.90 47.86 -27.99
C LEU A 4 18.17 46.65 -28.57
N LYS A 5 18.25 46.44 -29.89
CA LYS A 5 17.70 45.25 -30.58
C LYS A 5 18.34 43.96 -30.08
N ASN A 6 19.66 43.94 -29.89
CA ASN A 6 20.38 42.78 -29.36
C ASN A 6 20.00 42.46 -27.90
N ARG A 7 19.81 43.48 -27.05
CA ARG A 7 19.31 43.30 -25.68
C ARG A 7 17.88 42.76 -25.66
N LEU A 8 16.98 43.33 -26.47
CA LEU A 8 15.60 42.85 -26.64
C LEU A 8 15.55 41.39 -27.11
N PHE A 9 16.41 41.00 -28.07
CA PHE A 9 16.48 39.62 -28.54
C PHE A 9 16.94 38.64 -27.44
N ARG A 10 17.95 39.03 -26.65
CA ARG A 10 18.41 38.22 -25.50
C ARG A 10 17.32 38.09 -24.44
N VAL A 11 16.61 39.17 -24.11
CA VAL A 11 15.50 39.14 -23.13
C VAL A 11 14.37 38.24 -23.62
N LYS A 12 13.96 38.36 -24.89
CA LYS A 12 12.93 37.47 -25.48
C LYS A 12 13.34 36.01 -25.43
N ARG A 13 14.60 35.70 -25.76
CA ARG A 13 15.12 34.32 -25.69
C ARG A 13 15.14 33.79 -24.26
N PHE A 14 15.58 34.60 -23.29
CA PHE A 14 15.57 34.24 -21.88
C PHE A 14 14.14 33.96 -21.37
N LEU A 15 13.20 34.87 -21.64
CA LEU A 15 11.80 34.69 -21.27
C LEU A 15 11.19 33.44 -21.92
N SER A 16 11.50 33.17 -23.19
CA SER A 16 11.03 31.97 -23.87
C SER A 16 11.56 30.69 -23.21
N GLN A 17 12.85 30.66 -22.85
CA GLN A 17 13.44 29.52 -22.15
C GLN A 17 12.82 29.33 -20.76
N LEU A 18 12.59 30.42 -20.03
CA LEU A 18 11.94 30.39 -18.72
C LEU A 18 10.52 29.86 -18.81
N VAL A 19 9.72 30.28 -19.81
CA VAL A 19 8.37 29.75 -20.04
C VAL A 19 8.41 28.25 -20.34
N ILE A 20 9.33 27.78 -21.19
CA ILE A 20 9.46 26.34 -21.49
C ILE A 20 9.78 25.54 -20.22
N ILE A 21 10.72 26.02 -19.40
CA ILE A 21 11.09 25.37 -18.14
C ILE A 21 9.88 25.33 -17.19
N LEU A 22 9.20 26.46 -16.98
CA LEU A 22 8.03 26.53 -16.10
C LEU A 22 6.89 25.63 -16.59
N SER A 23 6.66 25.53 -17.88
CA SER A 23 5.65 24.63 -18.45
C SER A 23 5.98 23.15 -18.18
N ILE A 24 7.24 22.75 -18.35
CA ILE A 24 7.68 21.37 -18.05
C ILE A 24 7.50 21.08 -16.55
N LEU A 25 7.96 21.97 -15.69
CA LEU A 25 7.80 21.83 -14.24
C LEU A 25 6.31 21.80 -13.85
N GLY A 26 5.49 22.64 -14.47
CA GLY A 26 4.04 22.69 -14.27
C GLY A 26 3.35 21.37 -14.64
N ILE A 27 3.68 20.77 -15.78
CA ILE A 27 3.10 19.49 -16.21
C ILE A 27 3.44 18.38 -15.22
N ILE A 28 4.71 18.30 -14.80
CA ILE A 28 5.16 17.26 -13.87
C ILE A 28 4.45 17.40 -12.52
N THR A 29 4.44 18.62 -11.97
CA THR A 29 3.86 18.90 -10.64
C THR A 29 2.36 18.73 -10.62
N PHE A 30 1.66 19.20 -11.66
CA PHE A 30 0.23 19.01 -11.79
C PHE A 30 -0.13 17.52 -11.90
N SER A 31 0.67 16.73 -12.65
CA SER A 31 0.43 15.28 -12.75
C SER A 31 0.58 14.59 -11.39
N LEU A 32 1.61 14.94 -10.61
CA LEU A 32 1.80 14.42 -9.25
C LEU A 32 0.63 14.83 -8.33
N PHE A 33 0.13 16.05 -8.47
CA PHE A 33 -1.03 16.54 -7.71
C PHE A 33 -2.30 15.74 -8.02
N ILE A 34 -2.56 15.43 -9.30
CA ILE A 34 -3.72 14.61 -9.69
C ILE A 34 -3.65 13.20 -9.09
N PHE A 35 -2.44 12.61 -8.97
CA PHE A 35 -2.29 11.33 -8.28
C PHE A 35 -2.62 11.43 -6.78
N GLU A 36 -2.16 12.48 -6.12
CA GLU A 36 -2.46 12.75 -4.72
C GLU A 36 -3.97 12.88 -4.48
N GLU A 37 -4.66 13.71 -5.26
CA GLU A 37 -6.11 13.89 -5.15
C GLU A 37 -6.85 12.56 -5.41
N SER A 38 -6.39 11.78 -6.39
CA SER A 38 -6.97 10.46 -6.67
C SER A 38 -6.81 9.48 -5.49
N ILE A 39 -5.65 9.50 -4.81
CA ILE A 39 -5.41 8.73 -3.59
C ILE A 39 -6.33 9.20 -2.46
N GLN A 40 -6.51 10.51 -2.29
CA GLN A 40 -7.38 11.07 -1.26
C GLN A 40 -8.85 10.70 -1.49
N ILE A 41 -9.36 10.82 -2.73
CA ILE A 41 -10.73 10.41 -3.08
C ILE A 41 -10.95 8.93 -2.81
N ALA A 42 -10.01 8.07 -3.21
CA ALA A 42 -10.10 6.64 -2.92
C ALA A 42 -10.05 6.36 -1.40
N THR A 43 -9.20 7.08 -0.66
CA THR A 43 -9.10 7.01 0.80
C THR A 43 -10.44 7.36 1.46
N PHE A 44 -11.03 8.49 1.10
CA PHE A 44 -12.35 8.89 1.61
C PHE A 44 -13.44 7.90 1.21
N GLY A 45 -13.38 7.32 0.00
CA GLY A 45 -14.30 6.27 -0.43
C GLY A 45 -14.24 4.99 0.40
N THR A 46 -13.09 4.68 1.03
CA THR A 46 -13.01 3.53 1.95
C THR A 46 -13.70 3.77 3.29
N TRP A 47 -13.93 5.02 3.70
CA TRP A 47 -14.55 5.32 4.99
C TRP A 47 -16.03 4.89 5.06
N PRO A 48 -16.92 5.31 4.13
CA PRO A 48 -18.30 4.83 4.15
C PRO A 48 -18.38 3.32 3.92
N ALA A 49 -17.46 2.73 3.15
CA ALA A 49 -17.38 1.27 3.00
C ALA A 49 -17.01 0.56 4.32
N GLN A 50 -16.17 1.17 5.16
CA GLN A 50 -15.92 0.68 6.51
C GLN A 50 -17.14 0.83 7.41
N ASP A 51 -17.85 1.97 7.30
CA ASP A 51 -19.04 2.25 8.12
C ASP A 51 -20.19 1.28 7.81
N THR A 52 -20.32 0.82 6.56
CA THR A 52 -21.29 -0.21 6.16
C THR A 52 -20.80 -1.65 6.39
N GLY A 53 -19.54 -1.84 6.77
CA GLY A 53 -18.93 -3.16 6.95
C GLY A 53 -18.65 -3.91 5.64
N ASP A 54 -18.68 -3.24 4.48
CA ASP A 54 -18.32 -3.85 3.19
C ASP A 54 -16.79 -3.93 3.03
N TRP A 55 -16.21 -4.92 3.72
CA TRP A 55 -14.76 -5.14 3.75
C TRP A 55 -14.17 -5.54 2.39
N MET A 56 -14.97 -6.12 1.49
CA MET A 56 -14.53 -6.42 0.12
C MET A 56 -14.35 -5.14 -0.68
N LEU A 57 -15.27 -4.19 -0.55
CA LEU A 57 -15.13 -2.87 -1.18
C LEU A 57 -13.95 -2.09 -0.58
N VAL A 58 -13.73 -2.17 0.73
CA VAL A 58 -12.54 -1.58 1.38
C VAL A 58 -11.25 -2.18 0.80
N LEU A 59 -11.20 -3.51 0.63
CA LEU A 59 -10.03 -4.18 0.04
C LEU A 59 -9.80 -3.76 -1.43
N LYS A 60 -10.88 -3.60 -2.20
CA LYS A 60 -10.80 -3.04 -3.57
C LYS A 60 -10.23 -1.62 -3.54
N GLY A 61 -10.71 -0.77 -2.62
CA GLY A 61 -10.18 0.58 -2.42
C GLY A 61 -8.70 0.59 -2.07
N LEU A 62 -8.24 -0.33 -1.21
CA LEU A 62 -6.82 -0.51 -0.90
C LEU A 62 -5.98 -0.88 -2.13
N ASP A 63 -6.45 -1.83 -2.93
CA ASP A 63 -5.78 -2.25 -4.16
C ASP A 63 -5.69 -1.08 -5.16
N THR A 64 -6.75 -0.26 -5.27
CA THR A 64 -6.76 0.98 -6.06
C THR A 64 -5.75 2.00 -5.56
N ILE A 65 -5.76 2.34 -4.26
CA ILE A 65 -4.82 3.30 -3.66
C ILE A 65 -3.37 2.85 -3.87
N SER A 66 -3.10 1.55 -3.65
CA SER A 66 -1.78 0.96 -3.85
C SER A 66 -1.30 1.10 -5.29
N SER A 67 -2.18 0.86 -6.27
CA SER A 67 -1.85 1.02 -7.69
C SER A 67 -1.53 2.47 -8.06
N ILE A 68 -2.38 3.42 -7.62
CA ILE A 68 -2.19 4.86 -7.88
C ILE A 68 -0.89 5.35 -7.23
N ASN A 69 -0.61 4.96 -5.99
CA ASN A 69 0.61 5.34 -5.29
C ASN A 69 1.88 4.79 -5.98
N LYS A 70 1.82 3.57 -6.54
CA LYS A 70 2.93 3.02 -7.34
C LYS A 70 3.16 3.84 -8.60
N ALA A 71 2.10 4.23 -9.32
CA ALA A 71 2.20 5.07 -10.51
C ALA A 71 2.77 6.46 -10.18
N MET A 72 2.26 7.10 -9.13
CA MET A 72 2.75 8.39 -8.64
C MET A 72 4.24 8.33 -8.29
N LYS A 73 4.68 7.29 -7.57
CA LYS A 73 6.09 7.08 -7.25
C LYS A 73 6.92 6.91 -8.51
N ALA A 74 6.46 6.14 -9.48
CA ALA A 74 7.17 5.96 -10.74
C ALA A 74 7.40 7.32 -11.42
N VAL A 75 6.36 8.14 -11.57
CA VAL A 75 6.49 9.50 -12.15
C VAL A 75 7.44 10.37 -11.33
N ASN A 76 7.31 10.37 -10.00
CA ASN A 76 8.15 11.17 -9.12
C ASN A 76 9.64 10.77 -9.21
N TYR A 77 9.94 9.47 -9.23
CA TYR A 77 11.32 8.97 -9.36
C TYR A 77 11.90 9.14 -10.76
N SER A 78 11.07 9.15 -11.81
CA SER A 78 11.54 9.35 -13.18
C SER A 78 11.85 10.81 -13.51
N VAL A 79 10.93 11.73 -13.23
CA VAL A 79 11.02 13.13 -13.68
C VAL A 79 10.80 14.16 -12.56
N GLY A 80 10.32 13.74 -11.39
CA GLY A 80 10.02 14.65 -10.27
C GLY A 80 11.25 15.38 -9.72
N TRP A 81 12.45 14.80 -9.86
CA TRP A 81 13.72 15.42 -9.42
C TRP A 81 14.02 16.77 -10.09
N LEU A 82 13.38 17.09 -11.22
CA LEU A 82 13.45 18.41 -11.86
C LEU A 82 12.88 19.53 -10.98
N GLN A 83 11.98 19.21 -10.04
CA GLN A 83 11.56 20.12 -8.98
C GLN A 83 11.85 19.50 -7.59
N PRO A 84 13.02 19.77 -6.98
CA PRO A 84 13.47 19.11 -5.76
C PRO A 84 12.48 19.14 -4.61
N PHE A 85 11.80 20.28 -4.39
CA PHE A 85 10.81 20.40 -3.31
C PHE A 85 9.61 19.46 -3.49
N ALA A 86 9.01 19.40 -4.68
CA ALA A 86 7.95 18.43 -4.94
C ALA A 86 8.47 17.00 -4.87
N PHE A 87 9.67 16.74 -5.38
CA PHE A 87 10.26 15.41 -5.32
C PHE A 87 10.27 14.83 -3.90
N PHE A 88 10.77 15.60 -2.93
CA PHE A 88 10.81 15.18 -1.53
C PHE A 88 9.40 15.08 -0.93
N SER A 89 8.51 16.03 -1.22
CA SER A 89 7.13 16.02 -0.72
C SER A 89 6.37 14.78 -1.19
N TYR A 90 6.39 14.47 -2.50
CA TYR A 90 5.69 13.29 -3.03
C TYR A 90 6.35 11.97 -2.62
N ARG A 91 7.66 11.97 -2.33
CA ARG A 91 8.31 10.80 -1.73
C ARG A 91 7.81 10.55 -0.30
N ALA A 92 7.67 11.60 0.51
CA ALA A 92 7.13 11.50 1.85
C ALA A 92 5.65 11.08 1.83
N PHE A 93 4.85 11.72 0.97
CA PHE A 93 3.44 11.41 0.76
C PHE A 93 3.24 9.95 0.31
N GLY A 94 4.04 9.48 -0.65
CA GLY A 94 3.96 8.10 -1.11
C GLY A 94 4.33 7.06 -0.05
N LYS A 95 5.24 7.41 0.88
CA LYS A 95 5.57 6.57 2.05
C LYS A 95 4.44 6.57 3.08
N ALA A 96 3.82 7.72 3.35
CA ALA A 96 2.65 7.80 4.22
C ALA A 96 1.47 6.99 3.66
N THR A 97 1.29 7.01 2.34
CA THR A 97 0.27 6.22 1.65
C THR A 97 0.52 4.72 1.77
N ASP A 98 1.77 4.24 1.71
CA ASP A 98 2.07 2.81 1.97
C ASP A 98 1.68 2.41 3.39
N TYR A 99 2.00 3.26 4.37
CA TYR A 99 1.64 3.02 5.76
C TYR A 99 0.12 2.95 5.94
N TYR A 100 -0.63 3.84 5.28
CA TYR A 100 -2.09 3.79 5.26
C TYR A 100 -2.60 2.47 4.69
N VAL A 101 -2.09 2.06 3.51
CA VAL A 101 -2.49 0.80 2.85
C VAL A 101 -2.21 -0.41 3.75
N GLU A 102 -1.02 -0.49 4.34
CA GLU A 102 -0.65 -1.60 5.23
C GLU A 102 -1.52 -1.62 6.50
N SER A 103 -1.78 -0.45 7.09
CA SER A 103 -2.59 -0.33 8.30
C SER A 103 -4.04 -0.73 8.05
N LEU A 104 -4.65 -0.23 6.97
CA LEU A 104 -6.02 -0.56 6.63
C LEU A 104 -6.14 -2.02 6.19
N LYS A 105 -5.16 -2.57 5.47
CA LYS A 105 -5.12 -4.00 5.12
C LYS A 105 -5.15 -4.90 6.36
N ARG A 106 -4.40 -4.55 7.41
CA ARG A 106 -4.45 -5.26 8.70
C ARG A 106 -5.83 -5.14 9.36
N LYS A 107 -6.47 -3.97 9.29
CA LYS A 107 -7.83 -3.76 9.79
C LYS A 107 -8.85 -4.62 9.04
N VAL A 108 -8.79 -4.67 7.70
CA VAL A 108 -9.65 -5.56 6.89
C VAL A 108 -9.43 -7.01 7.28
N PHE A 109 -8.17 -7.45 7.41
CA PHE A 109 -7.86 -8.84 7.78
C PHE A 109 -8.39 -9.21 9.17
N ALA A 110 -8.36 -8.30 10.13
CA ALA A 110 -8.88 -8.52 11.47
C ALA A 110 -10.42 -8.65 11.50
N ASN A 111 -11.14 -7.94 10.62
CA ASN A 111 -12.60 -7.93 10.60
C ASN A 111 -13.20 -8.99 9.65
N SER A 112 -12.59 -9.17 8.48
CA SER A 112 -13.08 -10.05 7.40
C SER A 112 -11.92 -10.77 6.70
N PRO A 113 -11.27 -11.74 7.36
CA PRO A 113 -10.16 -12.52 6.79
C PRO A 113 -10.55 -13.30 5.53
N GLU A 114 -11.84 -13.60 5.32
CA GLU A 114 -12.38 -14.21 4.10
C GLU A 114 -12.16 -13.36 2.84
N CYS A 115 -11.97 -12.05 2.96
CA CYS A 115 -11.63 -11.19 1.84
C CYS A 115 -10.27 -11.54 1.21
N PHE A 116 -9.44 -12.29 1.93
CA PHE A 116 -8.08 -12.68 1.53
C PHE A 116 -7.98 -14.14 1.05
N LEU A 117 -9.11 -14.79 0.77
CA LEU A 117 -9.12 -16.14 0.19
C LEU A 117 -8.28 -16.20 -1.11
N GLY A 118 -7.40 -17.19 -1.19
CA GLY A 118 -6.46 -17.37 -2.30
C GLY A 118 -5.33 -16.34 -2.36
N ARG A 119 -5.28 -15.35 -1.45
CA ARG A 119 -4.18 -14.39 -1.36
C ARG A 119 -3.13 -14.88 -0.36
N LYS A 120 -1.87 -14.54 -0.62
CA LYS A 120 -0.79 -14.70 0.35
C LYS A 120 -0.90 -13.63 1.42
N VAL A 121 -0.84 -14.05 2.68
CA VAL A 121 -0.87 -13.17 3.85
C VAL A 121 0.31 -13.46 4.76
N GLU A 122 0.74 -12.44 5.49
CA GLU A 122 1.70 -12.55 6.58
C GLU A 122 1.18 -11.78 7.77
N PHE A 123 1.09 -12.43 8.93
CA PHE A 123 0.54 -11.80 10.12
C PHE A 123 1.05 -12.47 11.39
N VAL A 124 0.97 -11.72 12.50
CA VAL A 124 1.24 -12.26 13.83
C VAL A 124 0.03 -13.04 14.30
N PHE A 125 0.23 -14.32 14.60
CA PHE A 125 -0.79 -15.22 15.11
C PHE A 125 -0.49 -15.61 16.55
N ILE A 126 -1.54 -15.63 17.35
CA ILE A 126 -1.51 -16.06 18.75
C ILE A 126 -2.58 -17.14 18.89
N PRO A 127 -2.23 -18.44 18.97
CA PRO A 127 -3.21 -19.50 19.15
C PRO A 127 -3.92 -19.35 20.49
N LYS A 128 -5.25 -19.49 20.48
CA LYS A 128 -6.06 -19.64 21.70
C LYS A 128 -6.27 -21.11 22.05
N ARG A 129 -6.27 -21.98 21.05
CA ARG A 129 -6.39 -23.44 21.19
C ARG A 129 -5.35 -24.13 20.32
N ILE A 130 -4.81 -25.23 20.83
CA ILE A 130 -3.86 -26.08 20.13
C ILE A 130 -4.43 -27.49 20.16
N GLU A 131 -4.70 -28.06 18.99
CA GLU A 131 -5.24 -29.41 18.84
C GLU A 131 -4.25 -30.27 18.05
N LYS A 132 -3.94 -31.47 18.54
CA LYS A 132 -3.15 -32.45 17.78
C LYS A 132 -4.10 -33.31 16.96
N GLU A 133 -3.93 -33.33 15.64
CA GLU A 133 -4.67 -34.19 14.72
C GLU A 133 -3.67 -35.07 13.95
N GLY A 134 -3.37 -36.24 14.52
CA GLY A 134 -2.36 -37.16 13.98
C GLY A 134 -0.96 -36.53 13.95
N ILE A 135 -0.39 -36.43 12.74
CA ILE A 135 0.96 -35.88 12.50
C ILE A 135 0.96 -34.34 12.46
N ARG A 136 -0.22 -33.70 12.37
CA ARG A 136 -0.34 -32.24 12.26
C ARG A 136 -0.86 -31.64 13.56
N VAL A 137 -0.40 -30.43 13.85
CA VAL A 137 -0.90 -29.59 14.94
C VAL A 137 -1.71 -28.46 14.33
N LYS A 138 -2.95 -28.31 14.82
CA LYS A 138 -3.84 -27.20 14.50
C LYS A 138 -3.68 -26.12 15.57
N LEU A 139 -3.31 -24.92 15.12
CA LEU A 139 -3.27 -23.73 15.94
C LEU A 139 -4.50 -22.89 15.60
N ILE A 140 -5.42 -22.72 16.56
CA ILE A 140 -6.74 -22.14 16.31
C ILE A 140 -6.91 -20.84 17.11
N ASN A 141 -7.41 -19.80 16.44
CA ASN A 141 -7.90 -18.58 17.07
C ASN A 141 -9.12 -18.04 16.30
N GLY A 142 -10.30 -18.17 16.90
CA GLY A 142 -11.57 -17.80 16.25
C GLY A 142 -11.81 -18.64 14.99
N ARG A 143 -12.02 -17.96 13.85
CA ARG A 143 -12.25 -18.60 12.55
C ARG A 143 -10.96 -18.98 11.81
N ILE A 144 -9.79 -18.58 12.30
CA ILE A 144 -8.50 -18.84 11.64
C ILE A 144 -7.83 -20.06 12.27
N CYS A 145 -7.42 -20.99 11.41
CA CYS A 145 -6.69 -22.21 11.77
C CYS A 145 -5.38 -22.26 10.98
N VAL A 146 -4.25 -22.39 11.67
CA VAL A 146 -2.92 -22.57 11.08
C VAL A 146 -2.51 -24.03 11.26
N LEU A 147 -2.11 -24.69 10.17
CA LEU A 147 -1.60 -26.06 10.20
C LEU A 147 -0.07 -26.04 10.29
N THR A 148 0.48 -26.73 11.27
CA THR A 148 1.93 -26.87 11.48
C THR A 148 2.30 -28.33 11.80
N SER A 149 3.56 -28.71 11.59
CA SER A 149 4.08 -30.04 11.93
C SER A 149 4.39 -30.18 13.44
N SER A 150 4.67 -29.09 14.13
CA SER A 150 5.03 -29.09 15.56
C SER A 150 4.38 -27.94 16.33
N ILE A 151 4.22 -28.13 17.64
CA ILE A 151 3.78 -27.06 18.54
C ILE A 151 4.90 -26.01 18.58
N PRO A 152 4.60 -24.72 18.32
CA PRO A 152 5.61 -23.68 18.35
C PRO A 152 6.12 -23.41 19.77
N ASP A 153 7.42 -23.15 19.90
CA ASP A 153 8.09 -22.89 21.19
C ASP A 153 7.63 -21.57 21.85
N THR A 154 7.04 -20.68 21.06
CA THR A 154 6.57 -19.36 21.51
C THR A 154 5.08 -19.20 21.25
N GLN A 155 4.39 -18.54 22.17
CA GLN A 155 2.96 -18.24 22.05
C GLN A 155 2.64 -17.25 20.91
N LYS A 156 3.60 -16.42 20.48
CA LYS A 156 3.44 -15.49 19.36
C LYS A 156 4.29 -15.94 18.18
N ILE A 157 3.65 -16.20 17.06
CA ILE A 157 4.32 -16.64 15.83
C ILE A 157 3.96 -15.72 14.66
N ILE A 158 4.88 -15.55 13.73
CA ILE A 158 4.62 -14.94 12.43
C ILE A 158 4.29 -16.08 11.48
N VAL A 159 3.11 -16.02 10.86
CA VAL A 159 2.64 -17.00 9.89
C VAL A 159 2.57 -16.33 8.53
N SER A 160 3.21 -16.94 7.54
CA SER A 160 3.12 -16.54 6.14
C SER A 160 2.56 -17.70 5.32
N GLY A 161 1.54 -17.46 4.51
CA GLY A 161 0.88 -18.53 3.76
C GLY A 161 -0.34 -18.07 2.97
N ILE A 162 -0.99 -19.02 2.30
CA ILE A 162 -2.22 -18.79 1.53
C ILE A 162 -3.43 -19.18 2.39
N ILE A 163 -4.46 -18.34 2.37
CA ILE A 163 -5.73 -18.61 3.07
C ILE A 163 -6.65 -19.41 2.15
N GLU A 164 -7.12 -20.54 2.66
CA GLU A 164 -8.12 -21.39 2.03
C GLU A 164 -9.33 -21.54 2.95
N ARG A 165 -10.52 -21.72 2.35
CA ARG A 165 -11.74 -21.99 3.10
C ARG A 165 -11.94 -23.49 3.23
N LYS A 166 -12.12 -23.98 4.46
CA LYS A 166 -12.57 -25.36 4.73
C LYS A 166 -13.78 -25.33 5.66
N GLY A 167 -14.97 -25.38 5.07
CA GLY A 167 -16.23 -25.22 5.79
C GLY A 167 -16.34 -23.83 6.43
N ASN A 168 -16.48 -23.81 7.75
CA ASN A 168 -16.58 -22.58 8.55
C ASN A 168 -15.23 -22.03 9.06
N LEU A 169 -14.13 -22.74 8.80
CA LEU A 169 -12.79 -22.31 9.19
C LEU A 169 -12.00 -21.81 7.98
N LEU A 170 -11.18 -20.80 8.21
CA LEU A 170 -10.16 -20.30 7.31
C LEU A 170 -8.84 -20.95 7.67
N ILE A 171 -8.37 -21.83 6.80
CA ILE A 171 -7.13 -22.56 6.97
C ILE A 171 -6.01 -21.79 6.29
N VAL A 172 -4.95 -21.51 7.05
CA VAL A 172 -3.70 -20.97 6.50
C VAL A 172 -2.76 -22.14 6.26
N LYS A 173 -2.48 -22.42 4.99
CA LYS A 173 -1.36 -23.28 4.60
C LYS A 173 -0.10 -22.46 4.76
N ALA A 174 0.58 -22.63 5.88
CA ALA A 174 1.77 -21.85 6.20
C ALA A 174 2.97 -22.32 5.37
N ASP A 175 3.53 -21.43 4.56
CA ASP A 175 4.83 -21.61 3.90
C ASP A 175 5.98 -21.42 4.90
N SER A 176 5.76 -20.58 5.91
CA SER A 176 6.74 -20.25 6.94
C SER A 176 6.06 -19.93 8.27
N ILE A 177 6.62 -20.47 9.35
CA ILE A 177 6.25 -20.15 10.72
C ILE A 177 7.54 -19.75 11.45
N LYS A 178 7.57 -18.53 11.97
CA LYS A 178 8.73 -18.00 12.71
C LYS A 178 8.31 -17.53 14.09
N PRO A 179 9.13 -17.75 15.13
CA PRO A 179 8.89 -17.12 16.42
C PRO A 179 9.04 -15.60 16.28
N VAL A 180 8.18 -14.84 16.97
CA VAL A 180 8.37 -13.39 17.08
C VAL A 180 9.59 -13.15 17.97
N ARG A 181 10.71 -12.67 17.39
CA ARG A 181 11.87 -12.25 18.19
C ARG A 181 11.47 -11.04 19.03
N LYS A 182 11.75 -11.11 20.34
CA LYS A 182 11.58 -9.98 21.27
C LYS A 182 12.53 -8.84 20.89
#